data_AF-A0A7S2YR50-F1
#
_entry.id   AF-A0A7S2YR50-F1
#
_cell.length_a   1.000
_cell.length_b   1.000
_cell.length_c   1.000
_cell.angle_alpha   90.00
_cell.angle_beta   90.00
_cell.angle_gamma   90.00
#
_symmetry.space_group_name_H-M   'P 1'
#
loop_
_entity.id
_entity.type
_entity.pdbx_description
1 polymer ?
#
loop_
_entity_poly.entity_id
_entity_poly.type
_entity_poly.pdbx_seq_one_letter_code
_entity_poly.pdbx_strand_id
1 'polypeptide(L)'
;PLKPLRQSNCIERFIIGCPHATHHLWRDAASIVEPYHFFCELKMIQRRDFAAVLTALLLVALACRAVDAFLVPRVPGSIPAVIPPPIAHNGRWIIHANEQPNMESVSPVEEGSNDADDGGELATMSKEEGKRYRETLLRLAEWSLEDYKWRSSVFKSNEADRMVEETIARMQGTDPTYVRPMDASEEKIGPLGRWEKSAVDWLAEVIDEEGRRAKQIIALDGRLIRPIESDQLGPLGMLEQRVIDFLRSIRSSEKARVQTKTLRPMDLEESLRGPLGKMEEAVSQFFKEIRESEYLRLKQSQARGGVMVRPIDVPGPLGELELWIGEVLKAEELRAMELNQTQGITLLRPKDAKVPGPLGETEQKAFEFLDRLSEEEMERLRNIENFLRETRPMETNRDSILGVVEAVAVGIIRSPLMFLGVIDRVRELMYSEPLDTGKEVSTKTTKRNSDIEIDGKLE
;
A
#
# COMPACT_ATOMS: atom_id res chain seq x y z
N PRO A 1 47.04 -6.14 -34.07
CA PRO A 1 47.23 -6.96 -35.28
C PRO A 1 46.14 -8.05 -35.42
N LEU A 2 45.00 -7.63 -36.00
CA LEU A 2 44.09 -8.33 -36.92
C LEU A 2 44.06 -9.89 -36.93
N LYS A 3 42.93 -10.53 -36.59
CA LYS A 3 41.82 -10.88 -37.52
C LYS A 3 40.66 -11.66 -36.82
N PRO A 4 39.45 -11.66 -37.41
CA PRO A 4 38.18 -11.92 -36.72
C PRO A 4 37.60 -13.33 -36.98
N LEU A 5 36.70 -13.77 -36.09
CA LEU A 5 35.92 -14.99 -36.23
C LEU A 5 34.67 -14.76 -37.12
N ARG A 6 34.50 -15.69 -38.06
CA ARG A 6 33.45 -15.76 -39.09
C ARG A 6 32.09 -16.14 -38.50
N GLN A 7 31.06 -15.47 -39.01
CA GLN A 7 29.67 -15.90 -39.02
C GLN A 7 29.50 -17.14 -39.91
N SER A 8 28.68 -18.09 -39.49
CA SER A 8 28.23 -19.22 -40.31
C SER A 8 26.70 -19.26 -40.36
N ASN A 9 26.18 -19.06 -41.57
CA ASN A 9 24.80 -19.31 -41.99
C ASN A 9 24.51 -20.81 -42.00
N CYS A 10 23.40 -21.22 -41.38
CA CYS A 10 22.62 -22.45 -41.55
C CYS A 10 21.25 -22.08 -40.92
N ILE A 11 20.06 -22.22 -41.51
CA ILE A 11 19.48 -23.32 -42.26
C ILE A 11 18.34 -22.72 -43.13
N GLU A 12 18.51 -22.76 -44.45
CA GLU A 12 17.40 -22.84 -45.41
C GLU A 12 17.13 -24.33 -45.66
N ARG A 13 15.86 -24.75 -45.59
CA ARG A 13 15.18 -25.87 -46.29
C ARG A 13 14.15 -26.51 -45.38
N PHE A 14 12.87 -26.18 -45.60
CA PHE A 14 11.77 -27.17 -45.62
C PHE A 14 10.51 -26.49 -46.18
N ILE A 15 10.29 -26.63 -47.50
CA ILE A 15 9.00 -26.40 -48.16
C ILE A 15 8.79 -27.60 -49.08
N ILE A 16 7.87 -28.51 -48.74
CA ILE A 16 6.98 -29.27 -49.65
C ILE A 16 5.75 -29.78 -48.85
N GLY A 17 4.53 -29.44 -49.28
CA GLY A 17 3.40 -30.40 -49.30
C GLY A 17 2.04 -30.10 -48.62
N CYS A 18 1.16 -29.34 -49.31
CA CYS A 18 -0.33 -29.51 -49.44
C CYS A 18 -1.30 -29.37 -48.21
N PRO A 19 -2.64 -29.20 -48.41
CA PRO A 19 -3.33 -28.03 -49.01
C PRO A 19 -4.59 -27.55 -48.21
N HIS A 20 -5.10 -26.36 -48.58
CA HIS A 20 -6.47 -25.82 -48.36
C HIS A 20 -7.18 -25.98 -47.00
N ALA A 21 -7.32 -24.88 -46.24
CA ALA A 21 -8.60 -24.24 -45.92
C ALA A 21 -8.42 -23.07 -44.91
N THR A 22 -9.14 -21.97 -45.16
CA THR A 22 -9.46 -20.84 -44.25
C THR A 22 -8.29 -20.02 -43.66
N HIS A 23 -7.90 -18.95 -44.35
CA HIS A 23 -7.09 -17.85 -43.79
C HIS A 23 -7.65 -16.49 -44.24
N HIS A 24 -8.50 -15.88 -43.40
CA HIS A 24 -8.78 -14.44 -43.42
C HIS A 24 -9.22 -14.03 -42.01
N LEU A 25 -8.32 -14.14 -41.02
CA LEU A 25 -8.52 -13.51 -39.69
C LEU A 25 -7.28 -13.51 -38.76
N TRP A 26 -6.07 -13.75 -39.27
CA TRP A 26 -4.86 -13.84 -38.42
C TRP A 26 -3.67 -13.03 -38.92
N ARG A 27 -3.90 -11.96 -39.70
CA ARG A 27 -2.80 -11.14 -40.24
C ARG A 27 -2.36 -9.96 -39.34
N ASP A 28 -3.09 -9.66 -38.26
CA ASP A 28 -2.76 -8.51 -37.38
C ASP A 28 -2.26 -8.90 -35.98
N ALA A 29 -2.11 -10.20 -35.68
CA ALA A 29 -1.64 -10.68 -34.37
C ALA A 29 -0.15 -11.08 -34.32
N ALA A 30 0.58 -10.98 -35.45
CA ALA A 30 1.94 -11.50 -35.57
C ALA A 30 3.07 -10.46 -35.39
N SER A 31 2.76 -9.24 -34.93
CA SER A 31 3.77 -8.18 -34.72
C SER A 31 4.12 -7.88 -33.26
N ILE A 32 3.65 -8.69 -32.29
CA ILE A 32 3.83 -8.42 -30.84
C ILE A 32 4.51 -9.58 -30.08
N VAL A 33 5.10 -10.57 -30.76
CA VAL A 33 5.76 -11.70 -30.05
C VAL A 33 7.16 -11.98 -30.59
N GLU A 34 8.09 -11.07 -30.31
CA GLU A 34 9.50 -11.38 -30.03
C GLU A 34 9.94 -10.42 -28.90
N PRO A 35 10.33 -10.93 -27.71
CA PRO A 35 11.64 -11.55 -27.56
C PRO A 35 11.65 -12.75 -26.57
N TYR A 36 11.84 -13.96 -27.09
CA TYR A 36 12.32 -15.10 -26.30
C TYR A 36 13.72 -15.49 -26.78
N HIS A 37 14.69 -14.59 -26.56
CA HIS A 37 16.10 -14.95 -26.70
C HIS A 37 17.01 -14.39 -25.60
N PHE A 38 16.44 -13.75 -24.57
CA PHE A 38 17.20 -13.14 -23.47
C PHE A 38 17.25 -13.98 -22.17
N PHE A 39 16.74 -15.22 -22.18
CA PHE A 39 16.55 -16.01 -20.94
C PHE A 39 17.57 -17.15 -20.71
N CYS A 40 18.66 -17.21 -21.46
CA CYS A 40 19.66 -18.27 -21.31
C CYS A 40 20.81 -17.98 -20.31
N GLU A 41 20.87 -16.82 -19.66
CA GLU A 41 21.94 -16.49 -18.69
C GLU A 41 21.44 -16.08 -17.29
N LEU A 42 20.35 -16.68 -16.80
CA LEU A 42 19.95 -16.59 -15.38
C LEU A 42 20.01 -17.97 -14.70
N LYS A 43 21.21 -18.55 -14.68
CA LYS A 43 21.57 -19.61 -13.72
C LYS A 43 22.02 -18.95 -12.41
N MET A 44 21.10 -18.40 -11.62
CA MET A 44 21.19 -18.26 -10.15
C MET A 44 20.03 -17.40 -9.61
N ILE A 45 18.81 -17.92 -9.67
CA ILE A 45 17.72 -17.44 -8.79
C ILE A 45 17.15 -18.67 -8.10
N GLN A 46 17.20 -18.68 -6.76
CA GLN A 46 16.70 -19.78 -5.95
C GLN A 46 15.20 -19.99 -6.20
N ARG A 47 14.78 -21.26 -6.26
CA ARG A 47 13.40 -21.69 -6.57
C ARG A 47 12.30 -21.08 -5.68
N ARG A 48 12.66 -20.45 -4.56
CA ARG A 48 11.71 -19.86 -3.60
C ARG A 48 11.17 -18.50 -4.06
N ASP A 49 12.00 -17.70 -4.74
CA ASP A 49 11.62 -16.35 -5.15
C ASP A 49 10.79 -16.35 -6.44
N PHE A 50 10.98 -17.37 -7.29
CA PHE A 50 10.19 -17.53 -8.51
C PHE A 50 8.70 -17.77 -8.22
N ALA A 51 8.38 -18.49 -7.14
CA ALA A 51 7.00 -18.74 -6.73
C ALA A 51 6.32 -17.45 -6.25
N ALA A 52 7.02 -16.60 -5.49
CA ALA A 52 6.50 -15.32 -5.02
C ALA A 52 6.22 -14.37 -6.20
N VAL A 53 7.15 -14.28 -7.15
CA VAL A 53 7.00 -13.46 -8.36
C VAL A 53 5.85 -13.96 -9.24
N LEU A 54 5.72 -15.28 -9.44
CA LEU A 54 4.63 -15.87 -10.20
C LEU A 54 3.26 -15.61 -9.54
N THR A 55 3.20 -15.68 -8.21
CA THR A 55 1.97 -15.43 -7.44
C THR A 55 1.56 -13.96 -7.51
N ALA A 56 2.52 -13.04 -7.42
CA ALA A 56 2.28 -11.60 -7.58
C ALA A 56 1.76 -11.26 -8.98
N LEU A 57 2.35 -11.83 -10.03
CA LEU A 57 1.89 -11.63 -11.41
C LEU A 57 0.48 -12.19 -11.65
N LEU A 58 0.15 -13.33 -11.04
CA LEU A 58 -1.20 -13.91 -11.10
C LEU A 58 -2.25 -13.04 -10.39
N LEU A 59 -1.90 -12.45 -9.24
CA LEU A 59 -2.78 -11.52 -8.51
C LEU A 59 -3.04 -10.23 -9.30
N VAL A 60 -2.02 -9.68 -9.96
CA VAL A 60 -2.17 -8.49 -10.82
C VAL A 60 -3.07 -8.81 -12.02
N ALA A 61 -2.88 -9.96 -12.68
CA ALA A 61 -3.72 -10.37 -13.81
C ALA A 61 -5.18 -10.60 -13.41
N LEU A 62 -5.43 -11.15 -12.22
CA LEU A 62 -6.78 -11.33 -11.66
C LEU A 62 -7.43 -9.98 -11.32
N ALA A 63 -6.67 -9.04 -10.75
CA ALA A 63 -7.15 -7.68 -10.46
C ALA A 63 -7.53 -6.93 -11.74
N CYS A 64 -6.72 -7.00 -12.81
CA CYS A 64 -7.04 -6.39 -14.10
C CYS A 64 -8.34 -6.96 -14.71
N ARG A 65 -8.54 -8.28 -14.64
CA ARG A 65 -9.79 -8.90 -15.11
C ARG A 65 -11.02 -8.53 -14.27
N ALA A 66 -10.86 -8.35 -12.96
CA ALA A 66 -11.94 -7.91 -12.09
C ALA A 66 -12.38 -6.46 -12.42
N VAL A 67 -11.41 -5.59 -12.75
CA VAL A 67 -11.66 -4.21 -13.16
C VAL A 67 -12.37 -4.15 -14.52
N ASP A 68 -11.96 -4.95 -15.50
CA ASP A 68 -12.63 -5.03 -16.80
C ASP A 68 -14.06 -5.57 -16.69
N ALA A 69 -14.33 -6.48 -15.75
CA ALA A 69 -15.67 -6.99 -15.48
C ALA A 69 -16.58 -5.95 -14.80
N PHE A 70 -16.01 -4.98 -14.07
CA PHE A 70 -16.77 -3.96 -13.35
C PHE A 70 -17.04 -2.69 -14.16
N LEU A 71 -16.21 -2.37 -15.15
CA LEU A 71 -16.28 -1.10 -15.89
C LEU A 71 -17.13 -1.14 -17.18
N VAL A 72 -17.61 -2.31 -17.62
CA VAL A 72 -18.43 -2.41 -18.83
C VAL A 72 -19.80 -3.03 -18.51
N PRO A 73 -20.82 -2.22 -18.16
CA PRO A 73 -22.19 -2.70 -18.22
C PRO A 73 -22.52 -2.99 -19.69
N ARG A 74 -22.60 -4.28 -20.05
CA ARG A 74 -23.21 -4.71 -21.31
C ARG A 74 -24.70 -4.38 -21.24
N VAL A 75 -25.10 -3.27 -21.85
CA VAL A 75 -26.51 -2.99 -22.16
C VAL A 75 -26.92 -3.92 -23.30
N PRO A 76 -27.82 -4.91 -23.09
CA PRO A 76 -28.33 -5.70 -24.19
C PRO A 76 -29.43 -4.88 -24.89
N GLY A 77 -29.18 -4.43 -26.12
CA GLY A 77 -30.24 -3.91 -26.99
C GLY A 77 -30.03 -2.54 -27.66
N SER A 78 -28.84 -1.94 -27.64
CA SER A 78 -28.61 -0.74 -28.47
C SER A 78 -28.36 -1.14 -29.93
N ILE A 79 -29.39 -0.99 -30.76
CA ILE A 79 -29.27 -0.99 -32.23
C ILE A 79 -28.27 0.13 -32.60
N PRO A 80 -27.24 -0.14 -33.42
CA PRO A 80 -26.30 0.90 -33.83
C PRO A 80 -27.06 1.93 -34.68
N ALA A 81 -27.08 3.18 -34.22
CA ALA A 81 -27.52 4.31 -35.03
C ALA A 81 -26.61 4.42 -36.25
N VAL A 82 -27.13 4.00 -37.41
CA VAL A 82 -26.52 4.27 -38.71
C VAL A 82 -26.64 5.76 -38.96
N ILE A 83 -25.57 6.50 -38.71
CA ILE A 83 -25.45 7.91 -39.11
C ILE A 83 -25.31 7.90 -40.65
N PRO A 84 -26.27 8.43 -41.42
CA PRO A 84 -26.09 8.54 -42.86
C PRO A 84 -24.94 9.51 -43.17
N PRO A 85 -24.11 9.24 -44.19
CA PRO A 85 -23.06 10.17 -44.58
C PRO A 85 -23.66 11.50 -45.06
N PRO A 86 -22.97 12.63 -44.84
CA PRO A 86 -23.45 13.93 -45.29
C PRO A 86 -23.52 13.96 -46.82
N ILE A 87 -24.72 14.21 -47.34
CA ILE A 87 -24.95 14.48 -48.76
C ILE A 87 -24.45 15.90 -49.05
N ALA A 88 -23.39 16.01 -49.83
CA ALA A 88 -22.89 17.27 -50.33
C ALA A 88 -23.80 17.77 -51.47
N HIS A 89 -24.62 18.79 -51.20
CA HIS A 89 -25.19 19.62 -52.26
C HIS A 89 -24.44 20.96 -52.32
N ASN A 90 -23.77 21.20 -53.45
CA ASN A 90 -23.31 22.51 -53.93
C ASN A 90 -22.36 23.31 -53.00
N GLY A 91 -21.33 22.67 -52.46
CA GLY A 91 -20.04 23.31 -52.18
C GLY A 91 -20.02 24.55 -51.27
N ARG A 92 -21.00 24.73 -50.37
CA ARG A 92 -21.04 25.88 -49.44
C ARG A 92 -21.35 25.43 -48.02
N TRP A 93 -20.36 25.52 -47.14
CA TRP A 93 -20.54 25.34 -45.70
C TRP A 93 -21.15 26.62 -45.13
N ILE A 94 -22.42 26.58 -44.74
CA ILE A 94 -23.07 27.66 -43.98
C ILE A 94 -22.89 27.34 -42.50
N ILE A 95 -22.08 28.14 -41.82
CA ILE A 95 -21.94 28.09 -40.35
C ILE A 95 -23.11 28.89 -39.78
N HIS A 96 -24.08 28.21 -39.17
CA HIS A 96 -25.06 28.87 -38.32
C HIS A 96 -24.34 29.36 -37.06
N ALA A 97 -24.20 30.68 -36.92
CA ALA A 97 -23.85 31.32 -35.66
C ALA A 97 -25.01 31.08 -34.69
N ASN A 98 -24.76 30.30 -33.64
CA ASN A 98 -25.75 29.99 -32.61
C ASN A 98 -25.87 31.20 -31.67
N GLU A 99 -27.09 31.70 -31.54
CA GLU A 99 -27.51 32.68 -30.54
C GLU A 99 -27.21 32.18 -29.13
N GLN A 100 -26.80 33.09 -28.25
CA GLN A 100 -26.58 32.81 -26.83
C GLN A 100 -27.92 32.45 -26.18
N PRO A 101 -28.03 31.34 -25.42
CA PRO A 101 -29.21 31.13 -24.61
C PRO A 101 -29.15 32.03 -23.37
N ASN A 102 -30.14 32.92 -23.28
CA ASN A 102 -30.50 33.66 -22.08
C ASN A 102 -30.72 32.67 -20.93
N MET A 103 -30.01 32.84 -19.81
CA MET A 103 -30.33 32.16 -18.56
C MET A 103 -31.58 32.81 -17.95
N GLU A 104 -32.76 32.38 -18.39
CA GLU A 104 -33.99 32.57 -17.62
C GLU A 104 -34.13 31.41 -16.62
N SER A 105 -34.50 31.80 -15.40
CA SER A 105 -34.75 30.97 -14.23
C SER A 105 -35.67 29.79 -14.53
N VAL A 106 -35.14 28.58 -14.43
CA VAL A 106 -35.91 27.33 -14.44
C VAL A 106 -36.67 27.24 -13.11
N SER A 107 -37.95 27.61 -13.15
CA SER A 107 -38.94 27.23 -12.13
C SER A 107 -39.15 25.71 -12.13
N PRO A 108 -39.56 25.12 -10.99
CA PRO A 108 -39.69 23.66 -10.87
C PRO A 108 -40.76 23.18 -11.86
N VAL A 109 -40.37 22.21 -12.69
CA VAL A 109 -41.24 21.52 -13.63
C VAL A 109 -42.30 20.78 -12.81
N GLU A 110 -43.54 21.24 -12.89
CA GLU A 110 -44.70 20.48 -12.45
C GLU A 110 -44.80 19.23 -13.32
N GLU A 111 -44.77 18.06 -12.67
CA GLU A 111 -44.90 16.75 -13.30
C GLU A 111 -46.28 16.63 -13.96
N GLY A 112 -46.33 16.89 -15.27
CA GLY A 112 -47.48 16.61 -16.11
C GLY A 112 -47.69 15.10 -16.25
N SER A 113 -48.76 14.60 -15.63
CA SER A 113 -49.30 13.26 -15.82
C SER A 113 -49.82 13.10 -17.25
N ASN A 114 -49.00 12.54 -18.14
CA ASN A 114 -49.46 12.04 -19.43
C ASN A 114 -49.57 10.52 -19.35
N ASP A 115 -50.83 10.08 -19.26
CA ASP A 115 -51.27 8.70 -19.39
C ASP A 115 -50.97 8.19 -20.81
N ALA A 116 -49.93 7.38 -20.94
CA ALA A 116 -49.69 6.53 -22.10
C ALA A 116 -49.41 5.09 -21.60
N ASP A 117 -50.49 4.31 -21.61
CA ASP A 117 -50.74 3.03 -20.96
C ASP A 117 -50.24 1.82 -21.79
N ASP A 118 -48.98 1.82 -22.25
CA ASP A 118 -48.43 0.67 -22.98
C ASP A 118 -46.92 0.43 -22.74
N GLY A 119 -46.50 0.55 -21.48
CA GLY A 119 -45.14 0.22 -21.00
C GLY A 119 -45.12 -0.46 -19.62
N GLY A 120 -46.27 -0.99 -19.18
CA GLY A 120 -46.53 -1.37 -17.79
C GLY A 120 -45.66 -2.51 -17.23
N GLU A 121 -45.24 -3.47 -18.05
CA GLU A 121 -44.52 -4.67 -17.55
C GLU A 121 -43.05 -4.42 -17.20
N LEU A 122 -42.33 -3.57 -17.95
CA LEU A 122 -40.93 -3.25 -17.62
C LEU A 122 -40.83 -2.34 -16.39
N ALA A 123 -41.81 -1.45 -16.21
CA ALA A 123 -41.86 -0.54 -15.06
C ALA A 123 -42.24 -1.25 -13.76
N THR A 124 -43.02 -2.35 -13.80
CA THR A 124 -43.34 -3.14 -12.60
C THR A 124 -42.19 -4.04 -12.17
N MET A 125 -41.46 -4.68 -13.10
CA MET A 125 -40.25 -5.46 -12.75
C MET A 125 -39.18 -4.58 -12.09
N SER A 126 -38.95 -3.37 -12.61
CA SER A 126 -38.02 -2.41 -12.02
C SER A 126 -38.44 -1.96 -10.60
N LYS A 127 -39.75 -1.86 -10.33
CA LYS A 127 -40.27 -1.52 -8.99
C LYS A 127 -40.06 -2.66 -7.98
N GLU A 128 -40.22 -3.91 -8.38
CA GLU A 128 -39.98 -5.07 -7.50
C GLU A 128 -38.49 -5.25 -7.18
N GLU A 129 -37.61 -5.10 -8.18
CA GLU A 129 -36.17 -5.10 -7.99
C GLU A 129 -35.72 -3.97 -7.05
N GLY A 130 -36.28 -2.76 -7.24
CA GLY A 130 -36.02 -1.62 -6.37
C GLY A 130 -36.43 -1.87 -4.92
N LYS A 131 -37.56 -2.55 -4.69
CA LYS A 131 -38.01 -2.94 -3.33
C LYS A 131 -37.04 -3.92 -2.67
N ARG A 132 -36.60 -4.96 -3.40
CA ARG A 132 -35.62 -5.92 -2.89
C ARG A 132 -34.30 -5.23 -2.54
N TYR A 133 -33.82 -4.34 -3.40
CA TYR A 133 -32.60 -3.57 -3.12
C TYR A 133 -32.73 -2.70 -1.86
N ARG A 134 -33.85 -1.98 -1.69
CA ARG A 134 -34.12 -1.21 -0.47
C ARG A 134 -34.18 -2.08 0.78
N GLU A 135 -34.82 -3.24 0.70
CA GLU A 135 -34.88 -4.19 1.82
C GLU A 135 -33.48 -4.70 2.19
N THR A 136 -32.64 -5.02 1.18
CA THR A 136 -31.25 -5.43 1.46
C THR A 136 -30.43 -4.29 2.07
N LEU A 137 -30.59 -3.06 1.60
CA LEU A 137 -29.91 -1.89 2.16
C LEU A 137 -30.36 -1.61 3.60
N LEU A 138 -31.66 -1.76 3.88
CA LEU A 138 -32.22 -1.58 5.21
C LEU A 138 -31.62 -2.60 6.19
N ARG A 139 -31.58 -3.89 5.82
CA ARG A 139 -30.94 -4.94 6.64
C ARG A 139 -29.43 -4.69 6.85
N LEU A 140 -28.73 -4.26 5.80
CA LEU A 140 -27.31 -3.90 5.91
C LEU A 140 -27.09 -2.69 6.83
N ALA A 141 -27.98 -1.70 6.78
CA ALA A 141 -27.92 -0.55 7.66
C ALA A 141 -28.21 -0.94 9.12
N GLU A 142 -29.14 -1.86 9.38
CA GLU A 142 -29.39 -2.43 10.70
C GLU A 142 -28.15 -3.13 11.25
N TRP A 143 -27.51 -4.00 10.47
CA TRP A 143 -26.26 -4.67 10.87
C TRP A 143 -25.11 -3.70 11.07
N SER A 144 -24.98 -2.68 10.21
CA SER A 144 -23.99 -1.61 10.39
C SER A 144 -24.22 -0.84 11.69
N LEU A 145 -25.49 -0.60 12.06
CA LEU A 145 -25.83 0.06 13.32
C LEU A 145 -25.53 -0.81 14.54
N GLU A 146 -25.74 -2.12 14.46
CA GLU A 146 -25.34 -3.08 15.50
C GLU A 146 -23.82 -3.15 15.65
N ASP A 147 -23.08 -3.23 14.55
CA ASP A 147 -21.62 -3.20 14.54
C ASP A 147 -21.08 -1.87 15.09
N TYR A 148 -21.69 -0.73 14.74
CA TYR A 148 -21.40 0.57 15.34
C TYR A 148 -21.58 0.57 16.86
N LYS A 149 -22.71 0.04 17.36
CA LYS A 149 -22.96 -0.06 18.81
C LYS A 149 -21.91 -0.92 19.49
N TRP A 150 -21.53 -2.05 18.88
CA TRP A 150 -20.50 -2.93 19.40
C TRP A 150 -19.14 -2.24 19.44
N ARG A 151 -18.65 -1.67 18.32
CA ARG A 151 -17.36 -0.98 18.25
C ARG A 151 -17.31 0.23 19.18
N SER A 152 -18.32 1.09 19.14
CA SER A 152 -18.38 2.27 20.01
C SER A 152 -18.44 1.89 21.50
N SER A 153 -19.10 0.77 21.85
CA SER A 153 -19.07 0.24 23.22
C SER A 153 -17.68 -0.23 23.62
N VAL A 154 -16.97 -0.94 22.74
CA VAL A 154 -15.58 -1.39 22.99
C VAL A 154 -14.62 -0.21 23.14
N PHE A 155 -14.75 0.81 22.28
CA PHE A 155 -13.96 2.04 22.40
C PHE A 155 -14.23 2.75 23.73
N LYS A 156 -15.50 2.92 24.10
CA LYS A 156 -15.89 3.58 25.36
C LYS A 156 -15.49 2.80 26.60
N SER A 157 -15.59 1.46 26.58
CA SER A 157 -15.13 0.64 27.72
C SER A 157 -13.62 0.74 27.88
N ASN A 158 -12.86 0.60 26.80
CA ASN A 158 -11.39 0.71 26.83
C ASN A 158 -10.93 2.11 27.26
N GLU A 159 -11.67 3.14 26.89
CA GLU A 159 -11.42 4.53 27.28
C GLU A 159 -11.77 4.79 28.76
N ALA A 160 -12.87 4.21 29.24
CA ALA A 160 -13.28 4.31 30.64
C ALA A 160 -12.31 3.56 31.56
N ASP A 161 -11.92 2.34 31.18
CA ASP A 161 -10.93 1.53 31.91
C ASP A 161 -9.60 2.30 32.00
N ARG A 162 -9.18 2.95 30.90
CA ARG A 162 -8.01 3.82 30.89
C ARG A 162 -8.13 5.00 31.85
N MET A 163 -9.24 5.74 31.83
CA MET A 163 -9.44 6.86 32.77
C MET A 163 -9.43 6.39 34.24
N VAL A 164 -9.95 5.19 34.51
CA VAL A 164 -9.90 4.58 35.85
C VAL A 164 -8.45 4.25 36.23
N GLU A 165 -7.68 3.64 35.34
CA GLU A 165 -6.25 3.35 35.58
C GLU A 165 -5.44 4.63 35.82
N GLU A 166 -5.63 5.67 35.00
CA GLU A 166 -4.96 6.95 35.17
C GLU A 166 -5.34 7.63 36.50
N THR A 167 -6.61 7.59 36.89
CA THR A 167 -7.04 8.19 38.16
C THR A 167 -6.51 7.42 39.37
N ILE A 168 -6.45 6.09 39.29
CA ILE A 168 -5.83 5.24 40.33
C ILE A 168 -4.34 5.55 40.47
N ALA A 169 -3.60 5.63 39.35
CA ALA A 169 -2.18 5.97 39.36
C ALA A 169 -1.94 7.35 40.00
N ARG A 170 -2.72 8.36 39.61
CA ARG A 170 -2.66 9.71 40.21
C ARG A 170 -2.96 9.69 41.71
N MET A 171 -3.93 8.91 42.18
CA MET A 171 -4.24 8.79 43.61
C MET A 171 -3.11 8.10 44.39
N GLN A 172 -2.39 7.18 43.76
CA GLN A 172 -1.24 6.49 44.35
C GLN A 172 0.04 7.35 44.30
N GLY A 173 0.03 8.48 43.59
CA GLY A 173 1.21 9.30 43.36
C GLY A 173 2.22 8.63 42.43
N THR A 174 1.80 7.60 41.70
CA THR A 174 2.59 6.91 40.68
C THR A 174 2.20 7.43 39.30
N ASP A 175 3.17 7.48 38.39
CA ASP A 175 2.85 7.68 36.98
C ASP A 175 2.13 6.41 36.45
N PRO A 176 1.13 6.56 35.57
CA PRO A 176 0.42 5.41 34.99
C PRO A 176 1.43 4.46 34.35
N THR A 177 1.35 3.19 34.72
CA THR A 177 2.37 2.21 34.37
C THR A 177 2.48 1.96 32.88
N TYR A 178 1.44 2.28 32.09
CA TYR A 178 1.47 2.29 30.62
C TYR A 178 0.75 3.53 30.07
N VAL A 179 1.48 4.38 29.35
CA VAL A 179 0.92 5.49 28.56
C VAL A 179 1.01 5.10 27.10
N ARG A 180 -0.13 4.95 26.41
CA ARG A 180 -0.10 4.81 24.95
C ARG A 180 0.50 6.08 24.37
N PRO A 181 1.35 6.03 23.34
CA PRO A 181 1.98 7.25 22.83
C PRO A 181 1.03 8.34 22.33
N MET A 182 -0.19 8.01 21.94
CA MET A 182 -1.22 9.03 21.66
C MET A 182 -1.70 9.81 22.90
N ASP A 183 -1.51 9.24 24.10
CA ASP A 183 -1.96 9.77 25.40
C ASP A 183 -0.87 10.52 26.16
N ALA A 184 0.37 10.50 25.65
CA ALA A 184 1.44 11.32 26.19
C ALA A 184 1.05 12.80 26.12
N SER A 185 1.43 13.57 27.15
CA SER A 185 1.27 15.03 27.16
C SER A 185 1.81 15.65 25.86
N GLU A 186 1.23 16.75 25.37
CA GLU A 186 1.61 17.36 24.08
C GLU A 186 3.10 17.72 23.96
N GLU A 187 3.79 17.90 25.10
CA GLU A 187 5.23 18.14 25.17
C GLU A 187 6.07 16.85 24.98
N LYS A 188 5.52 15.70 25.33
CA LYS A 188 6.16 14.37 25.27
C LYS A 188 5.67 13.52 24.09
N ILE A 189 4.61 13.95 23.40
CA ILE A 189 4.08 13.21 22.25
C ILE A 189 5.05 13.32 21.07
N GLY A 190 5.76 12.21 20.81
CA GLY A 190 6.62 12.05 19.65
C GLY A 190 5.83 12.15 18.32
N PRO A 191 6.52 12.24 17.18
CA PRO A 191 5.87 12.28 15.87
C PRO A 191 4.95 11.08 15.67
N LEU A 192 5.37 9.87 16.07
CA LEU A 192 4.53 8.67 15.96
C LEU A 192 3.25 8.79 16.80
N GLY A 193 3.35 9.26 18.05
CA GLY A 193 2.17 9.46 18.91
C GLY A 193 1.17 10.43 18.31
N ARG A 194 1.64 11.50 17.63
CA ARG A 194 0.75 12.45 16.91
C ARG A 194 0.04 11.79 15.73
N TRP A 195 0.75 10.95 15.00
CA TRP A 195 0.17 10.18 13.89
C TRP A 195 -0.83 9.15 14.39
N GLU A 196 -0.50 8.41 15.45
CA GLU A 196 -1.39 7.45 16.09
C GLU A 196 -2.66 8.14 16.59
N LYS A 197 -2.52 9.25 17.33
CA LYS A 197 -3.64 10.07 17.81
C LYS A 197 -4.52 10.52 16.65
N SER A 198 -3.93 11.14 15.63
CA SER A 198 -4.67 11.62 14.46
C SER A 198 -5.37 10.49 13.70
N ALA A 199 -4.77 9.30 13.62
CA ALA A 199 -5.36 8.14 12.95
C ALA A 199 -6.51 7.54 13.77
N VAL A 200 -6.36 7.43 15.09
CA VAL A 200 -7.41 6.93 15.99
C VAL A 200 -8.58 7.89 16.04
N ASP A 201 -8.33 9.20 16.16
CA ASP A 201 -9.36 10.24 16.13
C ASP A 201 -10.13 10.20 14.81
N TRP A 202 -9.40 10.11 13.68
CA TRP A 202 -10.01 9.97 12.36
C TRP A 202 -10.87 8.71 12.24
N LEU A 203 -10.40 7.54 12.72
CA LEU A 203 -11.17 6.30 12.71
C LEU A 203 -12.42 6.37 13.61
N ALA A 204 -12.32 7.01 14.77
CA ALA A 204 -13.46 7.21 15.66
C ALA A 204 -14.53 8.07 14.98
N GLU A 205 -14.13 9.18 14.34
CA GLU A 205 -15.03 10.03 13.56
C GLU A 205 -15.68 9.28 12.39
N VAL A 206 -14.93 8.42 11.68
CA VAL A 206 -15.45 7.56 10.61
C VAL A 206 -16.52 6.60 11.15
N ILE A 207 -16.28 5.96 12.30
CA ILE A 207 -17.24 5.05 12.93
C ILE A 207 -18.52 5.81 13.32
N ASP A 208 -18.39 7.01 13.89
CA ASP A 208 -19.54 7.85 14.25
C ASP A 208 -20.30 8.40 13.04
N GLU A 209 -19.60 8.73 11.95
CA GLU A 209 -20.22 9.09 10.65
C GLU A 209 -21.01 7.92 10.07
N GLU A 210 -20.44 6.72 10.03
CA GLU A 210 -21.11 5.51 9.55
C GLU A 210 -22.34 5.16 10.40
N GLY A 211 -22.23 5.27 11.73
CA GLY A 211 -23.36 5.09 12.65
C GLY A 211 -24.49 6.09 12.41
N ARG A 212 -24.16 7.37 12.13
CA ARG A 212 -25.16 8.40 11.77
C ARG A 212 -25.80 8.09 10.42
N ARG A 213 -25.00 7.72 9.41
CA ARG A 213 -25.48 7.35 8.08
C ARG A 213 -26.41 6.14 8.11
N ALA A 214 -26.06 5.09 8.85
CA ALA A 214 -26.90 3.90 9.03
C ALA A 214 -28.26 4.27 9.63
N LYS A 215 -28.31 5.14 10.66
CA LYS A 215 -29.57 5.65 11.23
C LYS A 215 -30.40 6.41 10.20
N GLN A 216 -29.77 7.24 9.37
CA GLN A 216 -30.48 7.97 8.33
C GLN A 216 -31.03 7.03 7.24
N ILE A 217 -30.28 5.98 6.83
CA ILE A 217 -30.77 4.99 5.85
C ILE A 217 -32.00 4.25 6.38
N ILE A 218 -31.99 3.85 7.67
CA ILE A 218 -33.16 3.23 8.33
C ILE A 218 -34.33 4.22 8.39
N ALA A 219 -34.08 5.47 8.77
CA ALA A 219 -35.11 6.51 8.85
C ALA A 219 -35.75 6.84 7.49
N LEU A 220 -34.99 6.69 6.39
CA LEU A 220 -35.46 6.90 5.01
C LEU A 220 -35.89 5.59 4.32
N ASP A 221 -36.26 4.55 5.08
CA ASP A 221 -36.80 3.28 4.58
C ASP A 221 -35.90 2.59 3.52
N GLY A 222 -34.59 2.53 3.82
CA GLY A 222 -33.61 1.85 2.95
C GLY A 222 -33.17 2.66 1.74
N ARG A 223 -33.43 3.98 1.69
CA ARG A 223 -32.84 4.86 0.67
C ARG A 223 -31.33 4.96 0.88
N LEU A 224 -30.55 4.70 -0.16
CA LEU A 224 -29.10 4.90 -0.16
C LEU A 224 -28.78 6.39 0.07
N ILE A 225 -27.92 6.66 1.06
CA ILE A 225 -27.40 7.99 1.37
C ILE A 225 -25.90 7.97 1.13
N ARG A 226 -25.40 8.88 0.31
CA ARG A 226 -23.95 9.03 0.11
C ARG A 226 -23.32 9.77 1.31
N PRO A 227 -22.06 9.50 1.66
CA PRO A 227 -21.36 10.26 2.71
C PRO A 227 -21.48 11.79 2.56
N ILE A 228 -21.34 12.32 1.35
CA ILE A 228 -21.50 13.75 1.05
C ILE A 228 -22.93 14.30 1.24
N GLU A 229 -23.95 13.43 1.25
CA GLU A 229 -25.37 13.80 1.43
C GLU A 229 -25.81 13.80 2.89
N SER A 230 -24.92 13.44 3.82
CA SER A 230 -25.22 13.48 5.25
C SER A 230 -25.30 14.94 5.75
N ASP A 231 -26.24 15.22 6.67
CA ASP A 231 -26.43 16.56 7.24
C ASP A 231 -25.18 17.15 7.90
N GLN A 232 -24.29 16.28 8.38
CA GLN A 232 -23.05 16.64 9.06
C GLN A 232 -21.89 15.91 8.40
N LEU A 233 -21.20 16.61 7.50
CA LEU A 233 -20.08 16.10 6.72
C LEU A 233 -18.97 15.58 7.65
N GLY A 234 -18.74 14.27 7.65
CA GLY A 234 -17.64 13.65 8.39
C GLY A 234 -16.39 13.44 7.52
N PRO A 235 -15.38 12.74 8.04
CA PRO A 235 -14.15 12.41 7.32
C PRO A 235 -14.38 11.70 5.97
N LEU A 236 -15.34 10.78 5.88
CA LEU A 236 -15.65 10.10 4.62
C LEU A 236 -16.35 11.05 3.64
N GLY A 237 -17.30 11.85 4.11
CA GLY A 237 -17.93 12.90 3.32
C GLY A 237 -16.92 13.91 2.77
N MET A 238 -15.93 14.33 3.58
CA MET A 238 -14.83 15.20 3.13
C MET A 238 -13.94 14.53 2.08
N LEU A 239 -13.63 13.24 2.25
CA LEU A 239 -12.83 12.49 1.27
C LEU A 239 -13.58 12.34 -0.05
N GLU A 240 -14.86 11.95 0.02
CA GLU A 240 -15.74 11.87 -1.15
C GLU A 240 -15.82 13.23 -1.85
N GLN A 241 -16.01 14.32 -1.10
CA GLN A 241 -16.02 15.67 -1.64
C GLN A 241 -14.71 16.02 -2.35
N ARG A 242 -13.55 15.73 -1.75
CA ARG A 242 -12.24 15.96 -2.40
C ARG A 242 -12.10 15.17 -3.70
N VAL A 243 -12.54 13.91 -3.73
CA VAL A 243 -12.51 13.08 -4.94
C VAL A 243 -13.47 13.62 -6.00
N ILE A 244 -14.69 14.00 -5.61
CA ILE A 244 -15.68 14.60 -6.51
C ILE A 244 -15.15 15.93 -7.06
N ASP A 245 -14.57 16.78 -6.22
CA ASP A 245 -14.00 18.06 -6.64
C ASP A 245 -12.81 17.87 -7.57
N PHE A 246 -11.97 16.87 -7.30
CA PHE A 246 -10.89 16.45 -8.21
C PHE A 246 -11.46 16.01 -9.57
N LEU A 247 -12.43 15.11 -9.61
CA LEU A 247 -13.07 14.67 -10.85
C LEU A 247 -13.81 15.81 -11.56
N ARG A 248 -14.46 16.70 -10.82
CA ARG A 248 -15.12 17.90 -11.35
C ARG A 248 -14.10 18.84 -11.95
N SER A 249 -12.93 19.01 -11.34
CA SER A 249 -11.83 19.82 -11.85
C SER A 249 -11.28 19.28 -13.17
N ILE A 250 -11.17 17.95 -13.30
CA ILE A 250 -10.81 17.27 -14.56
C ILE A 250 -11.88 17.54 -15.60
N ARG A 251 -13.15 17.34 -15.26
CA ARG A 251 -14.26 17.55 -16.20
C ARG A 251 -14.36 19.01 -16.66
N SER A 252 -14.15 19.98 -15.77
CA SER A 252 -14.16 21.40 -16.12
C SER A 252 -12.96 21.77 -17.00
N SER A 253 -11.76 21.24 -16.71
CA SER A 253 -10.60 21.47 -17.56
C SER A 253 -10.76 20.83 -18.94
N GLU A 254 -11.35 19.64 -19.02
CA GLU A 254 -11.65 19.00 -20.30
C GLU A 254 -12.71 19.77 -21.09
N LYS A 255 -13.75 20.28 -20.42
CA LYS A 255 -14.74 21.15 -21.07
C LYS A 255 -14.08 22.42 -21.61
N ALA A 256 -13.20 23.05 -20.83
CA ALA A 256 -12.43 24.21 -21.27
C ALA A 256 -11.54 23.87 -22.48
N ARG A 257 -10.83 22.73 -22.44
CA ARG A 257 -9.99 22.24 -23.55
C ARG A 257 -10.77 22.08 -24.85
N VAL A 258 -11.94 21.45 -24.77
CA VAL A 258 -12.83 21.25 -25.92
C VAL A 258 -13.35 22.59 -26.45
N GLN A 259 -13.68 23.54 -25.57
CA GLN A 259 -14.14 24.87 -25.96
C GLN A 259 -13.04 25.70 -26.63
N THR A 260 -11.82 25.69 -26.09
CA THR A 260 -10.65 26.38 -26.65
C THR A 260 -10.05 25.67 -27.86
N LYS A 261 -10.52 24.45 -28.17
CA LYS A 261 -9.96 23.56 -29.20
C LYS A 261 -8.46 23.31 -29.03
N THR A 262 -7.98 23.32 -27.78
CA THR A 262 -6.58 23.00 -27.48
C THR A 262 -6.40 21.49 -27.53
N LEU A 263 -5.33 21.02 -28.17
CA LEU A 263 -5.10 19.57 -28.32
C LEU A 263 -4.64 18.93 -27.01
N ARG A 264 -3.73 19.58 -26.27
CA ARG A 264 -3.14 19.04 -25.05
C ARG A 264 -3.66 19.76 -23.80
N PRO A 265 -3.89 19.02 -22.69
CA PRO A 265 -4.22 19.60 -21.40
C PRO A 265 -3.23 20.66 -20.88
N MET A 266 -1.92 20.50 -21.14
CA MET A 266 -0.91 21.49 -20.74
C MET A 266 -1.02 22.84 -21.48
N ASP A 267 -1.60 22.87 -22.69
CA ASP A 267 -1.69 24.08 -23.53
C ASP A 267 -2.87 24.99 -23.12
N LEU A 268 -3.68 24.57 -22.14
CA LEU A 268 -4.67 25.43 -21.51
C LEU A 268 -4.01 26.55 -20.70
N GLU A 269 -4.71 27.68 -20.62
CA GLU A 269 -4.35 28.79 -19.72
C GLU A 269 -4.26 28.28 -18.26
N GLU A 270 -3.28 28.77 -17.51
CA GLU A 270 -2.97 28.28 -16.15
C GLU A 270 -4.16 28.35 -15.19
N SER A 271 -5.04 29.36 -15.36
CA SER A 271 -6.28 29.54 -14.60
C SER A 271 -7.33 28.46 -14.86
N LEU A 272 -7.33 27.87 -16.06
CA LEU A 272 -8.26 26.82 -16.51
C LEU A 272 -7.62 25.43 -16.49
N ARG A 273 -6.33 25.36 -16.13
CA ARG A 273 -5.55 24.13 -16.14
C ARG A 273 -5.92 23.25 -14.95
N GLY A 274 -6.55 22.11 -15.26
CA GLY A 274 -6.87 21.08 -14.28
C GLY A 274 -5.64 20.31 -13.79
N PRO A 275 -5.83 19.34 -12.88
CA PRO A 275 -4.72 18.57 -12.29
C PRO A 275 -3.93 17.78 -13.33
N LEU A 276 -4.59 17.24 -14.37
CA LEU A 276 -3.92 16.53 -15.46
C LEU A 276 -3.03 17.44 -16.30
N GLY A 277 -3.47 18.68 -16.57
CA GLY A 277 -2.66 19.66 -17.29
C GLY A 277 -1.45 20.11 -16.48
N LYS A 278 -1.58 20.27 -15.16
CA LYS A 278 -0.44 20.58 -14.27
C LYS A 278 0.57 19.44 -14.22
N MET A 279 0.09 18.19 -14.17
CA MET A 279 0.95 17.01 -14.21
C MET A 279 1.67 16.89 -15.56
N GLU A 280 0.95 17.07 -16.68
CA GLU A 280 1.54 17.04 -18.02
C GLU A 280 2.57 18.16 -18.20
N GLU A 281 2.29 19.36 -17.70
CA GLU A 281 3.25 20.46 -17.69
C GLU A 281 4.49 20.13 -16.87
N ALA A 282 4.34 19.61 -15.65
CA ALA A 282 5.47 19.23 -14.80
C ALA A 282 6.34 18.17 -15.47
N VAL A 283 5.72 17.16 -16.08
CA VAL A 283 6.42 16.13 -16.87
C VAL A 283 7.07 16.74 -18.11
N SER A 284 6.41 17.67 -18.80
CA SER A 284 6.97 18.36 -19.97
C SER A 284 8.16 19.24 -19.60
N GLN A 285 8.10 19.95 -18.47
CA GLN A 285 9.21 20.74 -17.94
C GLN A 285 10.40 19.85 -17.61
N PHE A 286 10.18 18.73 -16.92
CA PHE A 286 11.22 17.73 -16.68
C PHE A 286 11.88 17.22 -17.98
N PHE A 287 11.11 16.91 -19.02
CA PHE A 287 11.68 16.51 -20.31
C PHE A 287 12.39 17.66 -21.06
N LYS A 288 11.96 18.92 -20.87
CA LYS A 288 12.67 20.09 -21.42
C LYS A 288 14.02 20.25 -20.76
N GLU A 289 14.10 20.13 -19.44
CA GLU A 289 15.37 20.15 -18.70
C GLU A 289 16.30 19.03 -19.17
N ILE A 290 15.77 17.81 -19.36
CA ILE A 290 16.52 16.70 -19.96
C ILE A 290 17.05 17.10 -21.33
N ARG A 291 16.20 17.61 -22.22
CA ARG A 291 16.59 18.00 -23.59
C ARG A 291 17.64 19.11 -23.60
N GLU A 292 17.51 20.10 -22.73
CA GLU A 292 18.46 21.21 -22.60
C GLU A 292 19.81 20.71 -22.10
N SER A 293 19.83 19.84 -21.10
CA SER A 293 21.06 19.20 -20.63
C SER A 293 21.74 18.38 -21.73
N GLU A 294 20.96 17.61 -22.51
CA GLU A 294 21.46 16.85 -23.66
C GLU A 294 22.00 17.74 -24.79
N TYR A 295 21.36 18.87 -25.05
CA TYR A 295 21.84 19.82 -26.05
C TYR A 295 23.17 20.47 -25.63
N LEU A 296 23.31 20.83 -24.34
CA LEU A 296 24.57 21.31 -23.78
C LEU A 296 25.66 20.23 -23.89
N ARG A 297 25.32 18.97 -23.60
CA ARG A 297 26.24 17.83 -23.77
C ARG A 297 26.73 17.69 -25.20
N LEU A 298 25.84 17.82 -26.17
CA LEU A 298 26.19 17.75 -27.59
C LEU A 298 27.10 18.91 -28.01
N LYS A 299 26.80 20.14 -27.56
CA LYS A 299 27.66 21.32 -27.80
C LYS A 299 29.06 21.14 -27.22
N GLN A 300 29.17 20.66 -25.99
CA GLN A 300 30.46 20.39 -25.36
C GLN A 300 31.21 19.26 -26.07
N SER A 301 30.51 18.22 -26.54
CA SER A 301 31.11 17.12 -27.32
C SER A 301 31.67 17.62 -28.65
N GLN A 302 30.93 18.49 -29.35
CA GLN A 302 31.39 19.13 -30.58
C GLN A 302 32.62 20.02 -30.34
N ALA A 303 32.61 20.83 -29.27
CA ALA A 303 33.75 21.68 -28.91
C ALA A 303 35.02 20.87 -28.56
N ARG A 304 34.87 19.64 -28.07
CA ARG A 304 35.97 18.71 -27.77
C ARG A 304 36.43 17.87 -28.98
N GLY A 305 36.02 18.22 -30.20
CA GLY A 305 36.42 17.51 -31.42
C GLY A 305 35.69 16.19 -31.64
N GLY A 306 34.45 16.06 -31.15
CA GLY A 306 33.60 14.88 -31.35
C GLY A 306 33.72 13.80 -30.28
N VAL A 307 34.51 14.03 -29.23
CA VAL A 307 34.52 13.15 -28.04
C VAL A 307 33.22 13.34 -27.28
N MET A 308 32.42 12.27 -27.18
CA MET A 308 31.15 12.28 -26.45
C MET A 308 31.38 12.58 -24.97
N VAL A 309 30.75 13.64 -24.48
CA VAL A 309 30.73 14.02 -23.06
C VAL A 309 29.69 13.16 -22.33
N ARG A 310 30.00 12.70 -21.12
CA ARG A 310 29.07 11.88 -20.32
C ARG A 310 27.97 12.76 -19.72
N PRO A 311 26.77 12.21 -19.45
CA PRO A 311 25.70 12.97 -18.77
C PRO A 311 26.17 13.63 -17.45
N ILE A 312 26.97 12.95 -16.63
CA ILE A 312 27.52 13.47 -15.35
C ILE A 312 28.37 14.74 -15.47
N ASP A 313 29.00 14.96 -16.64
CA ASP A 313 29.89 16.11 -16.85
C ASP A 313 29.09 17.37 -17.25
N VAL A 314 27.75 17.28 -17.35
CA VAL A 314 26.83 18.35 -17.74
C VAL A 314 25.75 18.52 -16.66
N PRO A 315 25.46 19.75 -16.20
CA PRO A 315 24.39 19.97 -15.24
C PRO A 315 23.04 19.59 -15.86
N GLY A 316 22.27 18.76 -15.16
CA GLY A 316 20.93 18.35 -15.55
C GLY A 316 20.44 17.11 -14.83
N PRO A 317 19.14 16.80 -14.93
CA PRO A 317 18.52 15.69 -14.21
C PRO A 317 19.11 14.32 -14.59
N LEU A 318 19.56 14.14 -15.84
CA LEU A 318 20.25 12.91 -16.26
C LEU A 318 21.65 12.78 -15.66
N GLY A 319 22.37 13.89 -15.49
CA GLY A 319 23.69 13.90 -14.86
C GLY A 319 23.60 13.62 -13.37
N GLU A 320 22.60 14.18 -12.69
CA GLU A 320 22.29 13.87 -11.28
C GLU A 320 21.88 12.41 -11.10
N LEU A 321 21.06 11.87 -12.01
CA LEU A 321 20.69 10.46 -11.99
C LEU A 321 21.90 9.54 -12.24
N GLU A 322 22.75 9.85 -13.22
CA GLU A 322 23.97 9.08 -13.48
C GLU A 322 24.95 9.17 -12.29
N LEU A 323 25.08 10.36 -11.68
CA LEU A 323 25.87 10.56 -10.47
C LEU A 323 25.35 9.69 -9.33
N TRP A 324 24.05 9.75 -9.07
CA TRP A 324 23.41 8.96 -8.02
C TRP A 324 23.58 7.45 -8.27
N ILE A 325 23.35 6.96 -9.50
CA ILE A 325 23.60 5.56 -9.87
C ILE A 325 25.09 5.20 -9.73
N GLY A 326 25.99 6.10 -10.14
CA GLY A 326 27.43 5.93 -10.03
C GLY A 326 27.90 5.87 -8.58
N GLU A 327 27.30 6.65 -7.68
CA GLU A 327 27.53 6.60 -6.24
C GLU A 327 27.04 5.27 -5.66
N VAL A 328 25.86 4.79 -6.06
CA VAL A 328 25.35 3.47 -5.70
C VAL A 328 26.33 2.38 -6.13
N LEU A 329 26.75 2.37 -7.40
CA LEU A 329 27.65 1.36 -7.95
C LEU A 329 29.03 1.38 -7.29
N LYS A 330 29.62 2.57 -7.08
CA LYS A 330 30.90 2.69 -6.37
C LYS A 330 30.80 2.18 -4.93
N ALA A 331 29.71 2.48 -4.24
CA ALA A 331 29.48 1.97 -2.89
C ALA A 331 29.29 0.44 -2.87
N GLU A 332 28.63 -0.13 -3.87
CA GLU A 332 28.53 -1.59 -4.06
C GLU A 332 29.90 -2.23 -4.34
N GLU A 333 30.73 -1.63 -5.20
CA GLU A 333 32.07 -2.11 -5.49
C GLU A 333 32.97 -2.09 -4.24
N LEU A 334 32.97 -0.99 -3.49
CA LEU A 334 33.71 -0.88 -2.24
C LEU A 334 33.26 -1.93 -1.22
N ARG A 335 31.94 -2.15 -1.09
CA ARG A 335 31.39 -3.21 -0.25
C ARG A 335 31.79 -4.61 -0.74
N ALA A 336 31.81 -4.85 -2.04
CA ALA A 336 32.29 -6.13 -2.59
C ALA A 336 33.78 -6.36 -2.30
N MET A 337 34.61 -5.31 -2.34
CA MET A 337 36.02 -5.38 -1.93
C MET A 337 36.17 -5.63 -0.43
N GLU A 338 35.37 -4.98 0.41
CA GLU A 338 35.32 -5.23 1.87
C GLU A 338 34.93 -6.67 2.20
N LEU A 339 33.95 -7.22 1.47
CA LEU A 339 33.52 -8.61 1.62
C LEU A 339 34.64 -9.59 1.24
N ASN A 340 35.42 -9.29 0.19
CA ASN A 340 36.58 -10.10 -0.19
C ASN A 340 37.75 -10.03 0.81
N GLN A 341 37.93 -8.89 1.49
CA GLN A 341 38.96 -8.71 2.51
C GLN A 341 38.59 -9.38 3.84
N THR A 342 37.30 -9.42 4.16
CA THR A 342 36.81 -9.96 5.42
C THR A 342 36.50 -11.44 5.27
N GLN A 343 37.53 -12.29 5.37
CA GLN A 343 37.38 -13.74 5.28
C GLN A 343 36.40 -14.24 6.34
N GLY A 344 35.22 -14.70 5.91
CA GLY A 344 34.22 -15.36 6.77
C GLY A 344 32.82 -14.74 6.79
N ILE A 345 32.62 -13.54 6.22
CA ILE A 345 31.29 -12.91 6.17
C ILE A 345 30.65 -13.19 4.81
N THR A 346 29.50 -13.88 4.82
CA THR A 346 28.77 -14.29 3.60
C THR A 346 27.91 -13.17 2.99
N LEU A 347 27.53 -12.16 3.77
CA LEU A 347 26.70 -11.04 3.31
C LEU A 347 26.99 -9.79 4.15
N LEU A 348 27.43 -8.71 3.50
CA LEU A 348 27.53 -7.38 4.12
C LEU A 348 26.33 -6.55 3.67
N ARG A 349 25.51 -6.06 4.60
CA ARG A 349 24.37 -5.18 4.26
C ARG A 349 24.87 -3.79 3.87
N PRO A 350 24.14 -3.05 3.00
CA PRO A 350 24.51 -1.70 2.61
C PRO A 350 24.79 -0.75 3.79
N LYS A 351 23.99 -0.82 4.86
CA LYS A 351 24.19 -0.01 6.08
C LYS A 351 25.41 -0.40 6.92
N ASP A 352 25.88 -1.64 6.82
CA ASP A 352 26.97 -2.18 7.64
C ASP A 352 28.35 -2.02 6.96
N ALA A 353 28.39 -1.43 5.75
CA ALA A 353 29.62 -1.16 5.02
C ALA A 353 30.44 -0.04 5.69
N LYS A 354 31.77 -0.10 5.58
CA LYS A 354 32.66 0.91 6.21
C LYS A 354 32.44 2.32 5.63
N VAL A 355 32.09 2.39 4.35
CA VAL A 355 31.67 3.61 3.66
C VAL A 355 30.22 3.44 3.22
N PRO A 356 29.25 4.08 3.90
CA PRO A 356 27.85 3.97 3.51
C PRO A 356 27.64 4.68 2.17
N GLY A 357 27.09 3.96 1.19
CA GLY A 357 26.59 4.55 -0.03
C GLY A 357 25.22 5.23 0.17
N PRO A 358 24.65 5.83 -0.87
CA PRO A 358 23.30 6.41 -0.80
C PRO A 358 22.24 5.38 -0.37
N LEU A 359 22.35 4.12 -0.83
CA LEU A 359 21.48 3.03 -0.34
C LEU A 359 21.72 2.71 1.14
N GLY A 360 22.98 2.71 1.57
CA GLY A 360 23.36 2.50 2.97
C GLY A 360 22.81 3.59 3.88
N GLU A 361 22.86 4.87 3.46
CA GLU A 361 22.24 5.98 4.19
C GLU A 361 20.72 5.86 4.26
N THR A 362 20.06 5.46 3.15
CA THR A 362 18.60 5.25 3.18
C THR A 362 18.21 4.07 4.06
N GLU A 363 18.99 2.99 4.04
CA GLU A 363 18.79 1.83 4.91
C GLU A 363 19.09 2.19 6.37
N GLN A 364 20.14 2.97 6.64
CA GLN A 364 20.46 3.46 7.97
C GLN A 364 19.35 4.37 8.51
N LYS A 365 18.86 5.34 7.73
CA LYS A 365 17.72 6.18 8.13
C LYS A 365 16.46 5.36 8.40
N ALA A 366 16.20 4.36 7.55
CA ALA A 366 15.09 3.44 7.78
C ALA A 366 15.32 2.58 9.03
N PHE A 367 16.55 2.16 9.31
CA PHE A 367 16.89 1.36 10.48
C PHE A 367 16.88 2.16 11.76
N GLU A 368 17.41 3.39 11.78
CA GLU A 368 17.28 4.33 12.89
C GLU A 368 15.82 4.65 13.19
N PHE A 369 15.00 4.76 12.14
CA PHE A 369 13.56 4.89 12.32
C PHE A 369 12.96 3.64 12.97
N LEU A 370 13.35 2.43 12.55
CA LEU A 370 12.91 1.17 13.16
C LEU A 370 13.44 0.96 14.57
N ASP A 371 14.68 1.35 14.86
CA ASP A 371 15.31 1.22 16.18
C ASP A 371 14.59 2.13 17.17
N ARG A 372 14.32 3.39 16.78
CA ARG A 372 13.49 4.31 17.57
C ARG A 372 12.11 3.71 17.85
N LEU A 373 11.47 3.13 16.82
CA LEU A 373 10.20 2.42 17.01
C LEU A 373 10.35 1.23 17.98
N SER A 374 11.46 0.49 17.92
CA SER A 374 11.70 -0.67 18.77
C SER A 374 12.01 -0.29 20.22
N GLU A 375 12.72 0.81 20.45
CA GLU A 375 13.00 1.36 21.78
C GLU A 375 11.69 1.87 22.40
N GLU A 376 10.90 2.62 21.64
CA GLU A 376 9.56 3.05 22.05
C GLU A 376 8.67 1.83 22.38
N GLU A 377 8.69 0.77 21.57
CA GLU A 377 7.95 -0.47 21.83
C GLU A 377 8.51 -1.29 23.00
N MET A 378 9.83 -1.30 23.22
CA MET A 378 10.43 -2.00 24.35
C MET A 378 10.13 -1.26 25.66
N GLU A 379 10.10 0.07 25.65
CA GLU A 379 9.60 0.88 26.76
C GLU A 379 8.12 0.60 27.00
N ARG A 380 7.28 0.56 25.95
CA ARG A 380 5.89 0.12 26.05
C ARG A 380 5.76 -1.27 26.69
N LEU A 381 6.56 -2.25 26.27
CA LEU A 381 6.53 -3.61 26.82
C LEU A 381 7.03 -3.67 28.27
N ARG A 382 8.07 -2.91 28.64
CA ARG A 382 8.53 -2.81 30.03
C ARG A 382 7.48 -2.15 30.92
N ASN A 383 6.82 -1.13 30.40
CA ASN A 383 5.69 -0.46 31.04
C ASN A 383 4.53 -1.43 31.25
N ILE A 384 4.16 -2.22 30.23
CA ILE A 384 3.16 -3.29 30.36
C ILE A 384 3.63 -4.38 31.33
N GLU A 385 4.91 -4.77 31.32
CA GLU A 385 5.43 -5.79 32.23
C GLU A 385 5.42 -5.30 33.67
N ASN A 386 5.82 -4.05 33.92
CA ASN A 386 5.75 -3.40 35.22
C ASN A 386 4.28 -3.31 35.68
N PHE A 387 3.36 -2.96 34.78
CA PHE A 387 1.94 -2.94 35.07
C PHE A 387 1.44 -4.33 35.46
N LEU A 388 1.77 -5.35 34.68
CA LEU A 388 1.41 -6.73 34.98
C LEU A 388 2.10 -7.28 36.24
N ARG A 389 3.25 -6.74 36.66
CA ARG A 389 3.92 -7.11 37.92
C ARG A 389 3.28 -6.42 39.12
N GLU A 390 2.94 -5.14 39.01
CA GLU A 390 2.33 -4.33 40.07
C GLU A 390 0.86 -4.71 40.27
N THR A 391 0.15 -4.97 39.18
CA THR A 391 -1.23 -5.47 39.14
C THR A 391 -1.25 -6.92 38.68
N ARG A 392 -0.72 -7.84 39.49
CA ARG A 392 -1.01 -9.28 39.33
C ARG A 392 -2.37 -9.59 39.95
N PRO A 393 -3.45 -9.79 39.18
CA PRO A 393 -4.75 -10.08 39.75
C PRO A 393 -4.73 -11.33 40.64
N MET A 394 -3.87 -12.30 40.37
CA MET A 394 -3.68 -13.48 41.22
C MET A 394 -3.15 -13.16 42.64
N GLU A 395 -2.36 -12.09 42.83
CA GLU A 395 -1.82 -11.69 44.14
C GLU A 395 -2.81 -10.82 44.92
N THR A 396 -3.55 -9.95 44.24
CA THR A 396 -4.53 -9.06 44.87
C THR A 396 -5.83 -9.80 45.23
N ASN A 397 -6.32 -10.71 44.38
CA ASN A 397 -7.57 -11.42 44.63
C ASN A 397 -7.67 -12.75 43.87
N ARG A 398 -7.20 -13.84 44.51
CA ARG A 398 -7.03 -15.17 43.89
C ARG A 398 -8.33 -15.80 43.37
N ASP A 399 -9.46 -15.45 43.97
CA ASP A 399 -10.77 -16.01 43.63
C ASP A 399 -11.51 -15.18 42.54
N SER A 400 -10.92 -14.08 42.07
CA SER A 400 -11.47 -13.30 40.95
C SER A 400 -11.39 -14.10 39.65
N ILE A 401 -12.40 -13.95 38.78
CA ILE A 401 -12.45 -14.58 37.45
C ILE A 401 -11.18 -14.24 36.64
N LEU A 402 -10.66 -13.02 36.78
CA LEU A 402 -9.40 -12.61 36.17
C LEU A 402 -8.18 -13.39 36.71
N GLY A 403 -8.13 -13.66 38.02
CA GLY A 403 -7.06 -14.46 38.63
C GLY A 403 -7.09 -15.93 38.19
N VAL A 404 -8.28 -16.50 37.99
CA VAL A 404 -8.43 -17.86 37.46
C VAL A 404 -8.01 -17.93 35.99
N VAL A 405 -8.40 -16.95 35.17
CA VAL A 405 -8.00 -16.87 33.76
C VAL A 405 -6.49 -16.68 33.62
N GLU A 406 -5.90 -15.80 34.45
CA GLU A 406 -4.44 -15.62 34.51
C GLU A 406 -3.74 -16.94 34.88
N ALA A 407 -4.19 -17.64 35.92
CA ALA A 407 -3.60 -18.92 36.34
C ALA A 407 -3.67 -19.98 35.24
N VAL A 408 -4.78 -20.05 34.49
CA VAL A 408 -4.93 -20.96 33.35
C VAL A 408 -4.00 -20.56 32.21
N ALA A 409 -3.94 -19.27 31.85
CA ALA A 409 -3.08 -18.77 30.77
C ALA A 409 -1.59 -18.98 31.08
N VAL A 410 -1.15 -18.63 32.30
CA VAL A 410 0.22 -18.89 32.77
C VAL A 410 0.50 -20.38 32.82
N GLY A 411 -0.46 -21.20 33.24
CA GLY A 411 -0.35 -22.66 33.21
C GLY A 411 -0.14 -23.22 31.81
N ILE A 412 -0.91 -22.74 30.82
CA ILE A 412 -0.81 -23.16 29.41
C ILE A 412 0.52 -22.74 28.80
N ILE A 413 1.01 -21.54 29.09
CA ILE A 413 2.28 -21.03 28.54
C ILE A 413 3.49 -21.71 29.22
N ARG A 414 3.42 -21.93 30.53
CA ARG A 414 4.56 -22.46 31.32
C ARG A 414 4.65 -23.99 31.27
N SER A 415 3.53 -24.69 31.08
CA SER A 415 3.49 -26.17 31.02
C SER A 415 4.40 -26.74 29.91
N PRO A 416 4.38 -26.25 28.65
CA PRO A 416 5.28 -26.73 27.61
C PRO A 416 6.76 -26.50 27.94
N LEU A 417 7.11 -25.37 28.55
CA LEU A 417 8.50 -25.07 28.94
C LEU A 417 8.98 -26.00 30.06
N MET A 418 8.13 -26.30 31.05
CA MET A 418 8.46 -27.27 32.09
C MET A 418 8.57 -28.69 31.50
N PHE A 419 7.71 -29.05 30.55
CA PHE A 419 7.76 -30.34 29.88
C PHE A 419 9.05 -30.51 29.06
N LEU A 420 9.48 -29.47 28.33
CA LEU A 420 10.76 -29.44 27.63
C LEU A 420 11.93 -29.57 28.62
N GLY A 421 11.90 -28.86 29.76
CA GLY A 421 12.93 -29.00 30.80
C GLY A 421 13.01 -30.41 31.39
N VAL A 422 11.87 -31.09 31.56
CA VAL A 422 11.83 -32.51 31.97
C VAL A 422 12.44 -33.40 30.88
N ILE A 423 12.11 -33.17 29.60
CA ILE A 423 12.70 -33.91 28.47
C ILE A 423 14.22 -33.74 28.47
N ASP A 424 14.72 -32.51 28.61
CA ASP A 424 16.16 -32.24 28.65
C ASP A 424 16.83 -32.94 29.83
N ARG A 425 16.18 -32.98 31.00
CA ARG A 425 16.71 -33.67 32.17
C ARG A 425 16.68 -35.20 32.02
N VAL A 426 15.64 -35.75 31.41
CA VAL A 426 15.56 -37.18 31.07
C VAL A 426 16.62 -37.53 30.03
N ARG A 427 16.82 -36.66 29.03
CA ARG A 427 17.87 -36.80 28.02
C ARG A 427 19.24 -36.82 28.68
N GLU A 428 19.50 -35.89 29.59
CA GLU A 428 20.73 -35.86 30.39
C GLU A 428 20.93 -37.14 31.22
N LEU A 429 19.87 -37.66 31.85
CA LEU A 429 19.94 -38.94 32.58
C LEU A 429 20.17 -40.14 31.66
N MET A 430 19.62 -40.15 30.46
CA MET A 430 19.85 -41.21 29.47
C MET A 430 21.26 -41.19 28.89
N TYR A 431 21.88 -40.01 28.79
CA TYR A 431 23.27 -39.86 28.35
C TYR A 431 24.27 -39.90 29.51
N SER A 432 23.81 -39.82 30.76
CA SER A 432 24.68 -40.06 31.92
C SER A 432 25.09 -41.53 31.93
N GLU A 433 26.40 -41.79 31.97
CA GLU A 433 26.96 -43.13 32.02
C GLU A 433 26.32 -43.93 33.18
N PRO A 434 26.03 -45.23 33.01
CA PRO A 434 25.47 -46.04 34.07
C PRO A 434 26.36 -45.95 35.29
N LEU A 435 25.80 -45.47 36.41
CA LEU A 435 26.46 -45.46 37.71
C LEU A 435 27.00 -46.87 37.97
N ASP A 436 28.32 -46.99 37.94
CA ASP A 436 29.07 -48.21 38.17
C ASP A 436 28.71 -48.74 39.58
N THR A 437 27.73 -49.65 39.67
CA THR A 437 27.12 -50.17 40.91
C THR A 437 28.06 -51.06 41.72
N GLY A 438 29.38 -50.87 41.62
CA GLY A 438 30.36 -51.83 42.13
C GLY A 438 31.57 -51.27 42.85
N LYS A 439 31.70 -49.96 43.08
CA LYS A 439 32.85 -49.42 43.82
C LYS A 439 32.43 -48.55 44.98
N GLU A 440 32.77 -49.04 46.17
CA GLU A 440 32.76 -48.33 47.43
C GLU A 440 33.21 -46.88 47.23
N VAL A 441 32.29 -45.96 47.51
CA VAL A 441 32.55 -44.53 47.51
C VAL A 441 33.47 -44.24 48.69
N SER A 442 34.78 -44.35 48.44
CA SER A 442 35.81 -43.69 49.21
C SER A 442 35.51 -42.19 49.17
N THR A 443 35.15 -41.65 50.33
CA THR A 443 34.95 -40.23 50.58
C THR A 443 36.17 -39.43 50.15
N LYS A 444 36.12 -38.83 48.96
CA LYS A 444 36.94 -37.67 48.62
C LYS A 444 36.03 -36.51 48.29
N THR A 445 35.91 -35.67 49.30
CA THR A 445 35.38 -34.31 49.31
C THR A 445 36.07 -33.49 48.22
N THR A 446 35.46 -33.43 47.03
CA THR A 446 35.89 -32.47 46.00
C THR A 446 35.20 -31.15 46.29
N LYS A 447 35.94 -30.24 46.93
CA LYS A 447 35.60 -28.82 47.06
C LYS A 447 35.23 -28.28 45.68
N ARG A 448 33.96 -27.92 45.49
CA ARG A 448 33.55 -27.04 44.39
C ARG A 448 33.99 -25.63 44.76
N ASN A 449 35.01 -25.14 44.04
CA ASN A 449 35.32 -23.72 43.95
C ASN A 449 34.12 -23.02 43.31
N SER A 450 33.46 -22.18 44.09
CA SER A 450 32.51 -21.17 43.61
C SER A 450 33.24 -19.84 43.51
N ASP A 451 34.08 -19.69 42.49
CA ASP A 451 34.60 -18.41 42.06
C ASP A 451 34.21 -18.24 40.58
N ILE A 452 33.02 -17.68 40.36
CA ILE A 452 32.65 -17.07 39.08
C ILE A 452 32.80 -15.57 39.33
N GLU A 453 33.99 -15.05 39.00
CA GLU A 453 34.23 -13.62 38.83
C GLU A 453 33.34 -13.13 37.68
N ILE A 454 32.38 -12.28 38.04
CA ILE A 454 31.63 -11.45 37.09
C ILE A 454 32.52 -10.25 36.81
N ASP A 455 33.30 -10.33 35.74
CA ASP A 455 34.07 -9.20 35.23
C ASP A 455 33.09 -8.21 34.56
N GLY A 456 32.69 -7.20 35.32
CA GLY A 456 32.05 -6.00 34.81
C GLY A 456 33.11 -5.11 34.15
N LYS A 457 33.06 -4.99 32.82
CA LYS A 457 33.68 -3.88 32.11
C LYS A 457 32.60 -2.89 31.69
N LEU A 458 32.48 -1.85 32.52
CA LEU A 458 32.14 -0.50 32.10
C LEU A 458 33.29 0.03 31.24
N GLU A 459 32.98 0.44 30.01
CA GLU A 459 33.47 1.68 29.37
C GLU A 459 32.45 2.12 28.30
#